data_AF-A0A3E5E2K4-F1
#
_entry.id   AF-A0A3E5E2K4-F1
#
_cell.length_a   1.000
_cell.length_b   1.000
_cell.length_c   1.000
_cell.angle_alpha   90.00
_cell.angle_beta   90.00
_cell.angle_gamma   90.00
#
_symmetry.space_group_name_H-M   'P 1'
#
loop_
_entity.id
_entity.type
_entity.pdbx_description
1 polymer ?
#
loop_
_entity_poly.entity_id
_entity_poly.type
_entity_poly.pdbx_seq_one_letter_code
_entity_poly.pdbx_strand_id
1 'polypeptide(L)'
;MKKQKVFVLIKHGADNQDYSGVNVIGVYSTKTAAKERMAEEEDNILDFYKEEYPDNYEVSEDKDESSWSCSCKDSIMFDELLITESELD
;
A
#
# COMPACT_ATOMS: atom_id res chain seq x y z
N MET A 1 19.50 -3.62 -25.01
CA MET A 1 18.03 -3.46 -24.97
C MET A 1 17.71 -2.15 -24.29
N LYS A 2 16.54 -1.54 -24.53
CA LYS A 2 16.18 -0.26 -23.89
C LYS A 2 15.62 -0.60 -22.51
N LYS A 3 16.33 -0.20 -21.45
CA LYS A 3 15.83 -0.34 -20.07
C LYS A 3 14.50 0.38 -19.91
N GLN A 4 13.51 -0.30 -19.37
CA GLN A 4 12.22 0.29 -19.05
C GLN A 4 12.06 0.43 -17.54
N LYS A 5 11.86 1.66 -17.08
CA LYS A 5 11.51 1.94 -15.69
C LYS A 5 10.02 1.61 -15.46
N VAL A 6 9.73 0.87 -14.40
CA VAL A 6 8.37 0.56 -13.94
C VAL A 6 8.21 0.88 -12.46
N PHE A 7 6.97 1.07 -12.05
CA PHE A 7 6.56 1.37 -10.69
C PHE A 7 5.63 0.26 -10.22
N VAL A 8 5.98 -0.42 -9.13
CA VAL A 8 5.22 -1.57 -8.62
C VAL A 8 4.53 -1.15 -7.35
N LEU A 9 3.19 -1.16 -7.37
CA LEU A 9 2.38 -0.96 -6.17
C LEU A 9 2.22 -2.31 -5.47
N ILE A 10 2.64 -2.37 -4.22
CA ILE A 10 2.52 -3.55 -3.37
C ILE A 10 1.68 -3.23 -2.14
N LYS A 11 1.01 -4.26 -1.64
CA LYS A 11 0.30 -4.26 -0.37
C LYS A 11 0.94 -5.27 0.57
N HIS A 12 1.22 -4.83 1.79
CA HIS A 12 1.52 -5.67 2.94
C HIS A 12 0.38 -5.59 3.92
N GLY A 13 0.18 -6.64 4.71
CA GLY A 13 -0.91 -6.68 5.66
C GLY A 13 -2.24 -6.91 4.94
N ALA A 14 -2.65 -8.17 4.93
CA ALA A 14 -3.98 -8.62 4.61
C ALA A 14 -4.00 -10.08 5.05
N ASP A 15 -4.97 -10.46 5.87
CA ASP A 15 -5.10 -11.75 6.54
C ASP A 15 -4.16 -12.02 7.73
N ASN A 16 -4.63 -11.54 8.89
CA ASN A 16 -4.87 -12.26 10.14
C ASN A 16 -3.88 -13.31 10.71
N GLN A 17 -2.72 -13.58 10.10
CA GLN A 17 -1.64 -14.40 10.67
C GLN A 17 -0.37 -14.57 9.79
N ASP A 18 -0.35 -14.14 8.52
CA ASP A 18 0.86 -14.25 7.68
C ASP A 18 1.33 -12.90 7.13
N TYR A 19 2.21 -12.25 7.90
CA TYR A 19 2.86 -10.98 7.54
C TYR A 19 4.09 -11.17 6.62
N SER A 20 4.36 -12.39 6.13
CA SER A 20 5.51 -12.64 5.25
C SER A 20 5.20 -12.46 3.76
N GLY A 21 3.92 -12.30 3.42
CA GLY A 21 3.45 -12.15 2.04
C GLY A 21 3.56 -10.72 1.51
N VAL A 22 3.97 -10.59 0.25
CA VAL A 22 3.89 -9.35 -0.52
C VAL A 22 2.87 -9.52 -1.64
N ASN A 23 1.82 -8.71 -1.63
CA ASN A 23 0.80 -8.74 -2.67
C ASN A 23 1.06 -7.62 -3.68
N VAL A 24 1.41 -7.99 -4.92
CA VAL A 24 1.55 -7.01 -6.01
C VAL A 24 0.15 -6.63 -6.50
N ILE A 25 -0.24 -5.38 -6.25
CA ILE A 25 -1.53 -4.83 -6.71
C ILE A 25 -1.44 -4.50 -8.20
N GLY A 26 -0.32 -3.95 -8.65
CA GLY A 26 -0.12 -3.64 -10.06
C GLY A 26 1.27 -3.13 -10.40
N VAL A 27 1.57 -3.15 -11.71
CA VAL A 27 2.81 -2.64 -12.30
C VAL A 27 2.46 -1.57 -13.32
N TYR A 28 3.08 -0.40 -13.17
CA TYR A 28 2.75 0.81 -13.91
C TYR A 28 3.96 1.33 -14.65
N SER A 29 3.72 1.93 -15.81
CA SER A 29 4.77 2.61 -16.60
C SER A 29 5.13 3.99 -16.03
N THR A 30 4.30 4.55 -15.15
CA THR A 30 4.50 5.88 -14.55
C THR A 30 4.19 5.89 -13.06
N LYS A 31 4.90 6.73 -12.30
CA LYS A 31 4.66 6.92 -10.85
C LYS A 31 3.27 7.48 -10.58
N THR A 32 2.78 8.37 -11.45
CA THR A 32 1.46 8.98 -11.34
C THR A 32 0.35 7.92 -11.37
N ALA A 33 0.38 7.01 -12.36
CA ALA A 33 -0.62 5.95 -12.45
C ALA A 33 -0.58 5.00 -11.24
N ALA A 34 0.61 4.73 -10.70
CA ALA A 34 0.74 3.95 -9.47
C ALA A 34 0.13 4.69 -8.26
N LYS A 35 0.35 6.01 -8.14
CA LYS A 35 -0.23 6.85 -7.07
C LYS A 35 -1.76 6.97 -7.17
N GLU A 36 -2.31 7.08 -8.38
CA GLU A 36 -3.76 7.10 -8.60
C GLU A 36 -4.40 5.80 -8.10
N ARG A 37 -3.83 4.64 -8.45
CA ARG A 37 -4.33 3.36 -7.93
C ARG A 37 -4.13 3.21 -6.42
N MET A 38 -3.02 3.72 -5.89
CA MET A 38 -2.73 3.70 -4.45
C MET A 38 -3.81 4.44 -3.67
N ALA A 39 -4.20 5.65 -4.09
CA ALA A 39 -5.27 6.41 -3.45
C ALA A 39 -6.62 5.67 -3.42
N GLU A 40 -6.98 4.98 -4.51
CA GLU A 40 -8.18 4.13 -4.54
C GLU A 40 -8.10 2.98 -3.52
N GLU A 41 -6.91 2.42 -3.31
CA GLU A 41 -6.70 1.34 -2.35
C GLU A 41 -6.66 1.84 -0.90
N GLU A 42 -6.10 3.04 -0.66
CA GLU A 42 -6.14 3.72 0.64
C GLU A 42 -7.58 3.91 1.11
N ASP A 43 -8.46 4.42 0.23
CA ASP A 43 -9.87 4.63 0.54
C ASP A 43 -10.57 3.30 0.92
N ASN A 44 -10.31 2.22 0.17
CA ASN A 44 -10.88 0.90 0.47
C ASN A 44 -10.43 0.36 1.83
N ILE A 45 -9.15 0.51 2.17
CA ILE A 45 -8.60 0.07 3.46
C ILE A 45 -9.19 0.93 4.58
N LEU A 46 -9.20 2.25 4.42
CA LEU A 46 -9.72 3.17 5.42
C LEU A 46 -11.20 2.94 5.72
N ASP A 47 -12.00 2.64 4.71
CA ASP A 47 -13.42 2.36 4.92
C ASP A 47 -13.63 1.09 5.77
N PHE A 48 -12.83 0.05 5.55
CA PHE A 48 -12.81 -1.12 6.43
C PHE A 48 -12.43 -0.77 7.87
N TYR A 49 -11.35 -0.01 8.09
CA TYR A 49 -10.90 0.36 9.45
C TYR A 49 -11.91 1.26 10.18
N LYS A 50 -12.57 2.18 9.47
CA LYS A 50 -13.65 3.02 10.05
C LYS A 50 -14.84 2.19 10.49
N GLU A 51 -15.20 1.15 9.74
CA GLU A 51 -16.34 0.27 10.03
C GLU A 51 -16.04 -0.69 11.19
N GLU A 52 -14.90 -1.38 11.15
CA GLU A 52 -14.58 -2.45 12.10
C GLU A 52 -13.90 -1.94 13.39
N TYR A 53 -13.15 -0.84 13.31
CA TYR A 53 -12.34 -0.31 14.42
C TYR A 53 -12.56 1.19 14.62
N PRO A 54 -13.81 1.66 14.81
CA PRO A 54 -14.08 3.07 15.01
C PRO A 54 -13.24 3.62 16.18
N ASP A 55 -12.52 4.71 15.93
CA ASP A 55 -11.61 5.39 16.86
C ASP A 55 -10.33 4.63 17.29
N ASN A 56 -10.16 3.36 16.88
CA ASN A 56 -9.03 2.51 17.28
C ASN A 56 -7.99 2.24 16.17
N TYR A 57 -7.87 3.16 15.22
CA TYR A 57 -6.85 3.08 14.19
C TYR A 57 -6.06 4.39 14.07
N GLU A 58 -4.89 4.29 13.45
CA GLU A 58 -4.05 5.42 13.07
C GLU A 58 -3.56 5.25 11.63
N VAL A 59 -3.29 6.39 10.98
CA VAL A 59 -2.85 6.46 9.59
C VAL A 59 -1.53 7.20 9.56
N SER A 60 -0.57 6.65 8.83
CA SER A 60 0.72 7.26 8.55
C SER A 60 0.94 7.34 7.05
N GLU A 61 1.33 8.50 6.54
CA GLU A 61 1.54 8.73 5.12
C GLU A 61 2.89 9.43 4.89
N ASP A 62 3.73 8.85 4.04
CA ASP A 62 4.91 9.50 3.49
C ASP A 62 4.71 9.78 1.99
N LYS A 63 4.42 11.06 1.70
CA LYS A 63 4.12 11.54 0.35
C LYS A 63 5.32 11.53 -0.58
N ASP A 64 6.52 11.66 -0.03
CA ASP A 64 7.77 11.68 -0.77
C ASP A 64 8.22 10.24 -1.08
N GLU A 65 8.12 9.35 -0.08
CA GLU A 65 8.48 7.93 -0.20
C GLU A 65 7.42 7.07 -0.87
N SER A 66 6.24 7.62 -1.18
CA SER A 66 5.13 6.88 -1.83
C SER A 66 4.73 5.66 -1.03
N SER A 67 4.62 5.87 0.28
CA SER A 67 4.26 4.89 1.29
C SER A 67 3.08 5.39 2.10
N TRP A 68 2.19 4.47 2.44
CA TRP A 68 1.03 4.73 3.28
C TRP A 68 0.76 3.51 4.14
N SER A 69 0.35 3.71 5.39
CA SER A 69 -0.05 2.62 6.27
C SER A 69 -1.20 3.01 7.19
N CYS A 70 -1.99 2.01 7.55
CA CYS A 70 -3.05 2.08 8.54
C CYS A 70 -2.90 0.92 9.51
N SER A 71 -2.97 1.20 10.81
CA SER A 71 -2.77 0.21 11.86
C SER A 71 -3.77 0.39 12.99
N CYS A 72 -4.09 -0.71 13.68
CA CYS A 72 -4.85 -0.67 14.92
C CYS A 72 -3.92 -0.32 16.08
N LYS A 73 -4.28 0.64 16.94
CA LYS A 73 -3.40 1.11 18.04
C LYS A 73 -3.06 0.03 19.06
N ASP A 74 -4.02 -0.86 19.31
CA ASP A 74 -3.93 -1.91 20.33
C ASP A 74 -3.67 -3.32 19.75
N SER A 75 -3.26 -3.43 18.48
CA SER A 75 -3.09 -4.71 17.79
C SER A 75 -1.88 -4.70 16.85
N ILE A 76 -1.41 -5.90 16.50
CA ILE A 76 -0.39 -6.09 15.45
C ILE A 76 -0.98 -6.01 14.03
N MET A 77 -2.28 -5.75 13.92
CA MET A 77 -2.99 -5.61 12.65
C MET A 77 -2.62 -4.29 11.97
N PHE A 78 -2.13 -4.38 10.75
CA PHE A 78 -1.82 -3.25 9.89
C PHE A 78 -2.04 -3.61 8.43
N ASP A 79 -2.26 -2.60 7.61
CA ASP A 79 -2.19 -2.61 6.16
C ASP A 79 -1.15 -1.54 5.74
N GLU A 80 -0.28 -1.86 4.79
CA GLU A 80 0.70 -0.94 4.21
C GLU A 80 0.65 -1.02 2.68
N LEU A 81 0.73 0.14 2.05
CA LEU A 81 0.83 0.32 0.62
C LEU A 81 2.16 0.99 0.29
N LEU A 82 2.91 0.42 -0.67
CA LEU A 82 4.20 0.96 -1.08
C LEU A 82 4.32 0.95 -2.61
N ILE A 83 4.85 2.04 -3.17
CA ILE A 83 5.25 2.09 -4.58
C ILE A 83 6.77 1.96 -4.67
N THR A 84 7.24 0.87 -5.26
CA THR A 84 8.67 0.63 -5.52
C THR A 84 9.03 0.90 -6.98
N GLU A 85 10.28 1.28 -7.24
CA GLU A 85 10.79 1.56 -8.58
C GLU A 85 11.71 0.43 -9.04
N SER A 86 11.53 -0.07 -10.26
CA SER A 86 12.36 -1.14 -10.83
C SER A 86 12.74 -0.85 -12.28
N GLU A 87 13.93 -1.31 -12.69
CA GLU A 87 14.40 -1.30 -14.08
C GLU A 87 14.28 -2.71 -14.66
N LEU A 88 13.62 -2.81 -15.82
CA LEU A 88 13.53 -4.06 -16.59
C LEU A 88 14.48 -3.96 -17.79
N ASP A 89 15.28 -5.00 -18.00
CA ASP A 89 16.28 -5.13 -19.08
C ASP A 89 15.69 -5.59 -20.43
#